data_AF-A0A4Y2QKZ6-F1
#
_entry.id   AF-A0A4Y2QKZ6-F1
#
_cell.length_a   1.000
_cell.length_b   1.000
_cell.length_c   1.000
_cell.angle_alpha   90.00
_cell.angle_beta   90.00
_cell.angle_gamma   90.00
#
_symmetry.space_group_name_H-M   'P 1'
#
loop_
_entity.id
_entity.type
_entity.pdbx_description
1 polymer ?
#
loop_
_entity_poly.entity_id
_entity_poly.type
_entity_poly.pdbx_seq_one_letter_code
_entity_poly.pdbx_strand_id
1 'polypeptide(L)'
;GDESETTGKDEFLKSVQPMFQQWEKFLGENEFLAGDDMTYVDFMVYEALDLYRLQQETILDDYPSLKAYFKRMRDLPELQEYLNSPAHM
;
A
#
# COMPACT_ATOMS: atom_id res chain seq x y z
N GLY A 1 -24.66 5.93 -16.32
CA GLY A 1 -23.38 6.56 -15.98
C GLY A 1 -22.65 5.65 -15.04
N ASP A 2 -22.16 4.54 -15.56
CA ASP A 2 -21.62 3.40 -14.79
C ASP A 2 -20.39 2.83 -15.53
N GLU A 3 -20.49 2.75 -16.86
CA GLU A 3 -19.37 2.36 -17.74
C GLU A 3 -18.17 3.33 -17.68
N SER A 4 -18.41 4.64 -17.55
CA SER A 4 -17.32 5.63 -17.51
C SER A 4 -16.50 5.58 -16.21
N GLU A 5 -17.15 5.26 -15.09
CA GLU A 5 -16.47 5.15 -13.79
C GLU A 5 -15.67 3.84 -13.69
N THR A 6 -16.22 2.76 -14.23
CA THR A 6 -15.54 1.46 -14.33
C THR A 6 -14.32 1.54 -15.25
N THR A 7 -14.45 2.19 -16.41
CA THR A 7 -13.34 2.38 -17.36
C THR A 7 -12.18 3.15 -16.74
N GLY A 8 -12.45 4.21 -15.97
CA GLY A 8 -11.40 4.99 -15.30
C GLY A 8 -10.63 4.19 -14.23
N LYS A 9 -11.33 3.34 -13.45
CA LYS A 9 -10.70 2.46 -12.46
C LYS A 9 -9.82 1.40 -13.13
N ASP A 10 -10.28 0.81 -14.22
CA ASP A 10 -9.52 -0.20 -14.96
C ASP A 10 -8.27 0.37 -15.64
N GLU A 11 -8.37 1.57 -16.23
CA GLU A 11 -7.22 2.28 -16.80
C GLU A 11 -6.18 2.64 -15.73
N PHE A 12 -6.65 3.11 -14.57
CA PHE A 12 -5.79 3.38 -13.43
C PHE A 12 -5.03 2.13 -12.98
N LEU A 13 -5.75 1.01 -12.76
CA LEU A 13 -5.14 -0.27 -12.38
C LEU A 13 -4.10 -0.75 -13.40
N LYS A 14 -4.39 -0.63 -14.69
CA LYS A 14 -3.42 -0.96 -15.75
C LYS A 14 -2.19 -0.05 -15.73
N SER A 15 -2.36 1.23 -15.43
CA SER A 15 -1.24 2.19 -15.41
C SER A 15 -0.26 1.95 -14.25
N VAL A 16 -0.76 1.51 -13.10
CA VAL A 16 0.06 1.29 -11.89
C VAL A 16 0.57 -0.16 -11.78
N GLN A 17 -0.06 -1.11 -12.48
CA GLN A 17 0.30 -2.54 -12.42
C GLN A 17 1.81 -2.81 -12.61
N PRO A 18 2.53 -2.25 -13.60
CA PRO A 18 3.95 -2.54 -13.77
C PRO A 18 4.80 -2.13 -12.56
N MET A 19 4.44 -1.01 -11.94
CA MET A 19 5.09 -0.53 -10.73
C MET A 19 4.80 -1.50 -9.58
N PHE A 20 3.54 -1.83 -9.30
CA PHE A 20 3.21 -2.74 -8.19
C PHE A 20 3.87 -4.12 -8.34
N GLN A 21 3.99 -4.65 -9.56
CA GLN A 21 4.76 -5.88 -9.82
C GLN A 21 6.24 -5.76 -9.45
N GLN A 22 6.86 -4.61 -9.75
CA GLN A 22 8.25 -4.35 -9.37
C GLN A 22 8.40 -4.26 -7.85
N TRP A 23 7.44 -3.63 -7.17
CA TRP A 23 7.45 -3.48 -5.71
C TRP A 23 7.22 -4.81 -5.00
N GLU A 24 6.29 -5.64 -5.48
CA GLU A 24 6.06 -7.01 -4.99
C GLU A 24 7.34 -7.84 -5.10
N LYS A 25 8.02 -7.76 -6.25
CA LYS A 25 9.29 -8.44 -6.45
C LYS A 25 10.42 -7.88 -5.58
N PHE A 26 10.46 -6.56 -5.39
CA PHE A 26 11.51 -5.89 -4.61
C PHE A 26 11.41 -6.24 -3.13
N LEU A 27 10.19 -6.20 -2.58
CA LEU A 27 9.93 -6.61 -1.21
C LEU A 27 10.23 -8.12 -1.05
N GLY A 28 9.71 -8.95 -1.96
CA GLY A 28 9.94 -10.39 -1.95
C GLY A 28 9.55 -11.02 -0.61
N GLU A 29 10.49 -11.72 0.01
CA GLU A 29 10.29 -12.38 1.31
C GLU A 29 10.68 -11.51 2.50
N ASN A 30 11.17 -10.29 2.28
CA ASN A 30 11.61 -9.41 3.35
C ASN A 30 10.41 -8.90 4.18
N GLU A 31 10.65 -8.70 5.48
CA GLU A 31 9.62 -8.16 6.37
C GLU A 31 9.38 -6.66 6.12
N PHE A 32 10.47 -5.93 5.86
CA PHE A 32 10.56 -4.50 5.59
C PHE A 32 11.40 -4.23 4.33
N LEU A 33 11.42 -2.99 3.85
CA LEU A 33 12.10 -2.62 2.61
C LEU A 33 13.63 -2.74 2.69
N ALA A 34 14.19 -2.61 3.90
CA ALA A 34 15.62 -2.76 4.16
C ALA A 34 16.00 -4.18 4.63
N GLY A 35 15.09 -5.15 4.54
CA GLY A 35 15.29 -6.51 5.04
C GLY A 35 14.47 -6.76 6.32
N ASP A 36 15.16 -7.04 7.42
CA ASP A 36 14.53 -7.45 8.67
C ASP A 36 14.21 -6.27 9.61
N ASP A 37 14.88 -5.13 9.42
CA ASP A 37 14.71 -3.95 10.26
C ASP A 37 13.84 -2.90 9.57
N MET A 38 12.85 -2.40 10.31
CA MET A 38 12.04 -1.26 9.87
C MET A 38 12.86 0.02 9.87
N THR A 39 12.68 0.81 8.82
CA THR A 39 13.32 2.12 8.64
C THR A 39 12.28 3.21 8.40
N TYR A 40 12.70 4.47 8.36
CA TYR A 40 11.77 5.57 8.02
C TYR A 40 11.18 5.43 6.60
N VAL A 41 11.86 4.73 5.69
CA VAL A 41 11.41 4.52 4.31
C VAL A 41 10.14 3.68 4.29
N ASP A 42 9.97 2.78 5.26
CA ASP A 42 8.79 1.92 5.33
C ASP A 42 7.50 2.72 5.57
N PHE A 43 7.59 3.80 6.35
CA PHE A 43 6.47 4.72 6.57
C PHE A 43 6.12 5.51 5.30
N MET A 44 7.12 5.99 4.55
CA MET A 44 6.88 6.69 3.27
C MET A 44 6.15 5.79 2.27
N VAL A 45 6.49 4.51 2.25
CA VAL A 45 5.88 3.52 1.36
C VAL A 45 4.50 3.13 1.84
N TYR A 46 4.31 2.95 3.15
CA TYR A 46 3.00 2.72 3.74
C TYR A 46 2.02 3.84 3.34
N GLU A 47 2.41 5.10 3.50
CA GLU A 47 1.58 6.25 3.11
C GLU A 47 1.26 6.25 1.61
N ALA A 48 2.26 6.00 0.76
CA ALA A 48 2.03 5.90 -0.68
C ALA A 48 1.01 4.80 -1.02
N LEU A 49 1.17 3.60 -0.44
CA LEU A 49 0.23 2.49 -0.63
C LEU A 49 -1.17 2.82 -0.10
N ASP A 50 -1.29 3.54 1.02
CA ASP A 50 -2.57 3.98 1.57
C ASP A 50 -3.30 4.92 0.60
N LEU A 51 -2.58 5.87 -0.02
CA LEU A 51 -3.14 6.74 -1.07
C LEU A 51 -3.65 5.95 -2.28
N TYR A 52 -2.91 4.92 -2.72
CA TYR A 52 -3.37 4.03 -3.79
C TYR A 52 -4.64 3.25 -3.39
N ARG A 53 -4.73 2.82 -2.12
CA ARG A 53 -5.91 2.12 -1.59
C ARG A 53 -7.14 3.03 -1.47
N LEU A 54 -6.97 4.31 -1.17
CA LEU A 54 -8.06 5.30 -1.19
C LEU A 54 -8.67 5.43 -2.60
N GLN A 55 -7.85 5.28 -3.64
CA GLN A 55 -8.32 5.28 -5.03
C GLN A 55 -8.97 3.94 -5.42
N GLN A 56 -8.40 2.82 -4.99
CA GLN A 56 -8.94 1.48 -5.24
C GLN A 56 -8.61 0.52 -4.08
N GLU A 57 -9.64 0.15 -3.31
CA GLU A 57 -9.46 -0.60 -2.06
C GLU A 57 -8.78 -1.96 -2.24
N THR A 58 -9.00 -2.61 -3.39
CA THR A 58 -8.49 -3.95 -3.74
C THR A 58 -7.15 -3.93 -4.47
N ILE A 59 -6.47 -2.77 -4.57
CA ILE A 59 -5.25 -2.63 -5.38
C ILE A 59 -4.09 -3.54 -4.93
N LEU A 60 -4.13 -4.04 -3.69
CA LEU A 60 -3.13 -4.95 -3.13
C LEU A 60 -3.51 -6.43 -3.23
N ASP A 61 -4.70 -6.79 -3.72
CA ASP A 61 -5.20 -8.17 -3.67
C ASP A 61 -4.37 -9.14 -4.52
N ASP A 62 -3.79 -8.65 -5.62
CA ASP A 62 -2.92 -9.43 -6.51
C ASP A 62 -1.45 -9.45 -6.07
N TYR A 63 -1.10 -8.77 -4.97
CA TYR A 63 0.28 -8.57 -4.50
C TYR A 63 0.41 -9.02 -3.04
N PRO A 64 0.50 -10.33 -2.76
CA PRO A 64 0.41 -10.88 -1.41
C PRO A 64 1.51 -10.37 -0.47
N SER A 65 2.73 -10.17 -0.95
CA SER A 65 3.85 -9.68 -0.14
C SER A 65 3.63 -8.23 0.26
N LEU A 66 3.25 -7.37 -0.70
CA LEU A 66 2.88 -5.98 -0.43
C LEU A 66 1.67 -5.87 0.48
N LYS A 67 0.66 -6.72 0.30
CA LYS A 67 -0.52 -6.76 1.17
C LYS A 67 -0.17 -7.13 2.60
N ALA A 68 0.70 -8.11 2.78
CA ALA A 68 1.19 -8.52 4.10
C ALA A 68 2.03 -7.42 4.76
N TYR A 69 2.92 -6.78 4.00
CA TYR A 69 3.72 -5.63 4.43
C TYR A 69 2.85 -4.46 4.85
N PHE A 70 1.88 -4.06 4.03
CA PHE A 70 0.95 -2.97 4.35
C PHE A 70 0.19 -3.26 5.64
N LYS A 71 -0.27 -4.51 5.82
CA LYS A 71 -0.95 -4.93 7.05
C LYS A 71 -0.02 -4.85 8.27
N ARG A 72 1.22 -5.35 8.18
CA ARG A 72 2.21 -5.22 9.27
C ARG A 72 2.41 -3.77 9.68
N MET A 73 2.66 -2.88 8.71
CA MET A 73 2.83 -1.45 8.97
C MET A 73 1.58 -0.86 9.65
N ARG A 74 0.39 -1.14 9.11
CA ARG A 74 -0.86 -0.62 9.68
C ARG A 74 -1.11 -1.12 11.10
N ASP A 75 -0.73 -2.35 11.42
CA ASP A 75 -0.98 -2.95 12.73
C ASP A 75 0.03 -2.51 13.81
N LEU A 76 1.04 -1.69 13.47
CA LEU A 76 1.98 -1.15 14.45
C LEU A 76 1.22 -0.33 15.52
N PRO A 77 1.38 -0.64 16.82
CA PRO A 77 0.67 0.04 17.89
C PRO A 77 0.84 1.56 17.88
N GLU A 78 2.08 2.03 17.65
CA GLU A 78 2.43 3.46 17.61
C GLU A 78 1.80 4.16 16.40
N LEU A 79 1.72 3.45 15.26
CA LEU A 79 1.05 3.99 14.07
C LEU A 79 -0.46 4.03 14.28
N GLN A 80 -1.06 3.00 14.88
CA GLN A 80 -2.47 3.00 15.25
C GLN A 80 -2.79 4.13 16.23
N GLU A 81 -1.94 4.38 17.23
CA GLU A 81 -2.11 5.51 18.15
C GLU A 81 -2.10 6.85 17.38
N TYR A 82 -1.14 7.04 16.48
CA TYR A 82 -1.06 8.25 15.64
C TYR A 82 -2.29 8.43 14.74
N LEU A 83 -2.69 7.38 14.00
CA LEU A 83 -3.82 7.43 13.07
C LEU A 83 -5.16 7.70 13.78
N ASN A 84 -5.29 7.32 15.04
CA ASN A 84 -6.48 7.58 15.87
C ASN A 84 -6.38 8.90 16.66
N SER A 85 -5.26 9.63 16.55
CA SER A 85 -5.05 10.87 17.27
C SER A 85 -5.68 12.08 16.54
N PRO A 86 -6.00 13.17 17.26
CA PRO A 86 -6.44 14.42 16.64
C PRO A 86 -5.40 15.07 15.71
N ALA A 87 -4.14 14.66 15.77
CA ALA A 87 -3.08 15.20 14.91
C ALA A 87 -3.15 14.65 13.47
N HIS A 88 -3.91 13.57 13.25
CA HIS A 88 -4.12 12.96 11.93
C HIS A 88 -5.46 13.35 11.29
N MET A 89 -6.42 13.84 12.10
CA MET A 89 -7.77 14.25 11.66
C MET A 89 -7.85 15.67 11.11
#